data_AF-A0A1A3N9Q7-F1
#
_entry.id   AF-A0A1A3N9Q7-F1
#
_cell.length_a   1.000
_cell.length_b   1.000
_cell.length_c   1.000
_cell.angle_alpha   90.00
_cell.angle_beta   90.00
_cell.angle_gamma   90.00
#
_symmetry.space_group_name_H-M   'P 1'
#
loop_
_entity.id
_entity.type
_entity.pdbx_description
1 polymer ?
#
loop_
_entity_poly.entity_id
_entity_poly.type
_entity_poly.pdbx_seq_one_letter_code
_entity_poly.pdbx_strand_id
1 'polypeptide(L)' 'MANVFVEPRPKGRDGDPISHYVVEEHADSVLAEFDTQQEAIGWAKEQGHTPHVARVRHLDDKKKPDQWRAI' A
#
# COMPACT_ATOMS: atom_id res chain seq x y z
N MET A 1 -7.30 -14.97 -4.16
CA MET A 1 -7.48 -13.53 -3.90
C MET A 1 -6.91 -13.25 -2.52
N ALA A 2 -5.76 -12.57 -2.46
CA ALA A 2 -5.07 -12.25 -1.22
C ALA A 2 -5.13 -10.75 -0.95
N ASN A 3 -5.18 -10.37 0.33
CA ASN A 3 -5.09 -8.97 0.73
C ASN A 3 -3.65 -8.49 0.55
N VAL A 4 -3.48 -7.38 -0.16
CA VAL A 4 -2.21 -6.68 -0.30
C VAL A 4 -2.35 -5.24 0.17
N PHE A 5 -1.24 -4.64 0.57
CA PHE A 5 -1.17 -3.35 1.21
C PHE A 5 -0.42 -2.38 0.29
N VAL A 6 -1.07 -1.27 -0.06
CA VAL A 6 -0.50 -0.20 -0.88
C VAL A 6 0.01 0.90 0.05
N GLU A 7 1.33 1.06 0.09
CA GLU A 7 2.01 1.95 1.02
C GLU A 7 2.86 3.00 0.29
N PRO A 8 2.76 4.30 0.63
CA PRO A 8 3.67 5.31 0.12
C PRO A 8 5.06 5.21 0.78
N ARG A 9 6.11 5.46 0.00
CA ARG A 9 7.50 5.49 0.46
C ARG A 9 8.15 6.86 0.24
N PRO A 10 9.13 7.25 1.08
CA PRO A 10 9.54 6.59 2.33
C PRO A 10 8.42 6.56 3.38
N LYS A 11 8.53 5.65 4.37
CA LYS A 11 7.67 5.60 5.57
C LYS A 11 8.02 6.80 6.47
N GLY A 12 7.63 7.99 6.02
CA GLY A 12 7.96 9.27 6.62
C GLY A 12 6.77 9.87 7.35
N ARG A 13 6.96 11.09 7.87
CA ARG A 13 5.86 11.85 8.47
C ARG A 13 5.06 12.55 7.38
N ASP A 14 3.86 13.00 7.74
CA ASP A 14 3.07 13.86 6.87
C ASP A 14 3.87 15.13 6.55
N GLY A 15 4.12 15.39 5.25
CA GLY A 15 4.89 16.52 4.76
C GLY A 15 6.14 16.14 3.95
N ASP A 16 6.72 14.95 4.16
CA ASP A 16 7.82 14.47 3.33
C ASP A 16 7.32 14.19 1.90
N PRO A 17 8.12 14.40 0.85
CA PRO A 17 7.72 13.99 -0.49
C PRO A 17 7.54 12.48 -0.57
N ILE A 18 6.47 12.03 -1.24
CA ILE A 18 6.30 10.62 -1.61
C ILE A 18 7.14 10.39 -2.87
N SER A 19 8.03 9.40 -2.83
CA SER A 19 8.86 9.03 -3.98
C SER A 19 8.22 7.97 -4.85
N HIS A 20 7.55 6.99 -4.25
CA HIS A 20 6.91 5.87 -4.93
C HIS A 20 5.92 5.18 -3.97
N TYR A 21 5.20 4.19 -4.48
CA TYR A 21 4.27 3.32 -3.78
C TYR A 21 4.71 1.87 -3.92
N VAL A 22 4.54 1.09 -2.86
CA VAL A 22 4.82 -0.35 -2.86
C VAL A 22 3.52 -1.12 -2.66
N VAL A 23 3.46 -2.30 -3.27
CA VAL A 23 2.43 -3.30 -2.97
C VAL A 23 3.09 -4.40 -2.15
N GLU A 24 2.64 -4.57 -0.92
CA GLU A 24 3.18 -5.54 0.02
C GLU A 24 2.15 -6.59 0.42
N GLU A 25 2.60 -7.79 0.71
CA GLU A 25 1.76 -8.77 1.41
C GLU A 25 1.77 -8.53 2.93
N HIS A 26 0.94 -9.30 3.64
CA HIS A 26 0.83 -9.20 5.10
C HIS A 26 2.13 -9.56 5.84
N ALA A 27 3.04 -10.31 5.20
CA ALA A 27 4.33 -10.71 5.75
C ALA A 27 5.48 -9.73 5.42
N ASP A 28 5.16 -8.50 5.01
CA ASP A 28 6.11 -7.42 4.70
C ASP A 28 7.03 -7.69 3.49
N SER A 29 6.65 -8.65 2.63
CA SER A 29 7.31 -8.83 1.34
C SER A 29 6.76 -7.83 0.31
N VAL A 30 7.67 -7.08 -0.32
CA VAL A 30 7.35 -6.18 -1.45
C VAL A 30 7.18 -7.02 -2.71
N LEU A 31 5.99 -6.93 -3.31
CA LEU A 31 5.64 -7.63 -4.54
C LEU A 31 5.93 -6.78 -5.79
N ALA A 32 5.72 -5.47 -5.69
CA ALA A 32 5.93 -4.52 -6.78
C ALA A 32 6.04 -3.07 -6.28
N GLU A 33 6.65 -2.20 -7.10
CA GLU A 33 6.81 -0.76 -6.85
C GLU A 33 6.27 0.05 -8.04
N PHE A 34 5.69 1.22 -7.75
CA PHE A 34 5.05 2.09 -8.73
C PHE A 34 5.22 3.56 -8.38
N ASP A 35 5.22 4.44 -9.38
CA ASP A 35 5.33 5.88 -9.15
C ASP A 35 4.04 6.47 -8.56
N THR A 36 2.89 5.90 -8.93
CA THR A 36 1.59 6.35 -8.45
C THR A 36 0.83 5.28 -7.68
N GLN A 37 0.01 5.75 -6.74
CA GLN A 37 -0.90 4.89 -5.99
C GLN A 37 -1.92 4.19 -6.91
N GLN A 38 -2.35 4.87 -7.97
CA GLN A 38 -3.33 4.33 -8.91
C GLN A 38 -2.78 3.13 -9.68
N GLU A 39 -1.51 3.20 -10.11
CA GLU A 39 -0.83 2.08 -10.77
C GLU A 39 -0.70 0.88 -9.83
N ALA A 40 -0.31 1.11 -8.57
CA ALA A 40 -0.23 0.06 -7.56
C ALA A 40 -1.59 -0.64 -7.32
N ILE A 41 -2.67 0.13 -7.23
CA ILE A 41 -4.03 -0.41 -7.10
C ILE A 41 -4.44 -1.18 -8.36
N GLY A 42 -4.16 -0.62 -9.54
CA GLY A 42 -4.47 -1.24 -10.83
C GLY A 42 -3.79 -2.60 -10.95
N TRP A 43 -2.48 -2.64 -10.73
CA TRP A 43 -1.70 -3.86 -10.73
C TRP A 43 -2.24 -4.91 -9.75
N ALA A 44 -2.54 -4.51 -8.51
CA ALA A 44 -3.08 -5.42 -7.52
C ALA A 44 -4.40 -6.06 -7.97
N LYS A 45 -5.29 -5.27 -8.58
CA LYS A 45 -6.56 -5.77 -9.13
C LYS A 45 -6.36 -6.69 -10.33
N GLU A 46 -5.43 -6.36 -11.22
CA GLU A 46 -5.09 -7.19 -12.38
C GLU A 46 -4.52 -8.56 -11.98
N GLN A 47 -3.74 -8.61 -10.89
CA GLN A 47 -3.23 -9.85 -10.29
C GLN A 47 -4.29 -10.63 -9.48
N GLY A 48 -5.51 -10.10 -9.34
CA GLY A 48 -6.59 -10.72 -8.56
C GLY A 48 -6.37 -10.65 -7.05
N HIS A 49 -5.67 -9.61 -6.57
CA HIS A 49 -5.55 -9.26 -5.16
C HIS A 49 -6.64 -8.26 -4.72
N THR A 50 -6.80 -8.13 -3.40
CA THR A 50 -7.66 -7.12 -2.77
C THR A 50 -6.77 -6.02 -2.17
N PRO A 51 -6.61 -4.87 -2.83
CA PRO A 51 -5.72 -3.81 -2.35
C PRO A 51 -6.31 -3.07 -1.15
N HIS A 52 -5.46 -2.86 -0.15
CA HIS A 52 -5.71 -2.08 1.05
C HIS A 52 -4.76 -0.89 1.07
N VAL A 53 -5.29 0.30 0.94
CA VAL A 53 -4.50 1.54 0.89
C VAL A 53 -4.31 2.08 2.30
N ALA A 54 -3.08 2.48 2.66
CA ALA A 54 -2.81 3.18 3.91
C ALA A 54 -3.56 4.54 3.94
N ARG A 55 -4.36 4.79 4.98
CA ARG A 55 -5.10 6.05 5.14
C ARG A 55 -4.22 7.22 5.54
N VAL A 56 -3.16 6.93 6.29
CA VAL A 56 -2.21 7.90 6.81
C VAL A 56 -0.82 7.31 6.63
N ARG A 57 0.13 8.09 6.10
CA ARG A 57 1.43 7.61 5.63
C ARG A 57 2.27 6.90 6.69
N HIS A 58 2.12 7.30 7.95
CA HIS A 58 2.86 6.74 9.08
C HIS A 58 2.05 5.72 9.90
N LEU A 59 0.83 5.38 9.47
CA LEU A 59 -0.02 4.37 10.08
C LEU A 59 -0.07 3.14 9.15
N ASP A 60 0.91 2.25 9.33
CA ASP A 60 1.19 1.08 8.49
C ASP A 60 1.10 -0.25 9.27
N ASP A 61 0.44 -0.25 10.43
CA ASP A 61 0.22 -1.48 11.20
C ASP A 61 -0.84 -2.33 10.50
N LYS A 62 -0.38 -3.34 9.75
CA LYS A 62 -1.24 -4.29 9.01
C LYS A 62 -2.20 -5.07 9.93
N LYS A 63 -1.96 -5.09 11.24
CA LYS A 63 -2.86 -5.70 12.25
C LYS A 63 -3.97 -4.77 12.70
N LYS A 64 -3.99 -3.51 12.28
CA LYS A 64 -5.01 -2.50 12.61
C LYS A 64 -5.82 -2.12 11.37
N PRO A 65 -6.96 -2.80 11.09
CA PRO A 65 -7.72 -2.62 9.86
C PRO A 65 -8.24 -1.20 9.60
N ASP A 66 -8.44 -0.40 10.66
CA ASP A 66 -8.89 0.99 10.60
C ASP A 66 -7.86 1.93 9.97
N GLN A 67 -6.58 1.55 9.97
CA GLN A 67 -5.51 2.28 9.28
C GLN A 67 -5.56 2.12 7.76
N TRP A 68 -6.37 1.18 7.28
CA TRP A 68 -6.41 0.79 5.87
C TRP A 68 -7.79 1.08 5.26
N ARG A 69 -7.79 1.26 3.94
CA ARG A 69 -9.01 1.40 3.14
C ARG A 69 -8.99 0.37 2.02
N ALA A 70 -9.93 -0.57 2.05
CA ALA A 70 -10.18 -1.48 0.95
C ALA A 70 -10.74 -0.72 -0.27
N ILE A 71 -10.25 -1.03 -1.47
CA ILE A 71 -10.56 -0.33 -2.73
C ILE A 71 -10.88 -1.31 -3.87
#